data_AF-A0A932X1I8-F1
#
_entry.id   AF-A0A932X1I8-F1
#
_cell.length_a   1.000
_cell.length_b   1.000
_cell.length_c   1.000
_cell.angle_alpha   90.00
_cell.angle_beta   90.00
_cell.angle_gamma   90.00
#
_symmetry.space_group_name_H-M   'P 1'
#
loop_
_entity.id
_entity.type
_entity.pdbx_description
1 polymer ?
#
loop_
_entity_poly.entity_id
_entity_poly.type
_entity_poly.pdbx_seq_one_letter_code
_entity_poly.pdbx_strand_id
1 'polypeptide(L)'
;MRRFRFRLESVLQLRELREREAEQALAKAWARVRAAERDHQAAVRACSVSAARLAGLRAGAVEMHEVAVQEAYHARCEATCALTEVALATARQELTQRQEALRVAAQASEALRRLRAEEAARHRYAALAEEQKTLDDLAPRRPTQISS
;
A
#
# COMPACT_ATOMS: atom_id res chain seq x y z
N MET A 1 21.43 -32.52 -16.77
CA MET A 1 21.17 -31.79 -15.50
C MET A 1 19.68 -31.65 -15.24
N ARG A 2 19.22 -31.82 -13.99
CA ARG A 2 17.83 -31.54 -13.61
C ARG A 2 17.58 -30.02 -13.58
N ARG A 3 16.39 -29.58 -14.02
CA ARG A 3 15.96 -28.17 -13.92
C ARG A 3 15.60 -27.83 -12.47
N PHE A 4 15.96 -26.64 -12.01
CA PHE A 4 15.56 -26.13 -10.69
C PHE A 4 14.03 -25.99 -10.60
N ARG A 5 13.45 -26.45 -9.50
CA ARG A 5 12.03 -26.26 -9.17
C ARG A 5 11.91 -25.85 -7.71
N PHE A 6 11.37 -24.66 -7.48
CA PHE A 6 11.10 -24.18 -6.13
C PHE A 6 9.87 -24.90 -5.56
N ARG A 7 10.00 -25.52 -4.38
CA ARG A 7 8.93 -26.34 -3.80
C ARG A 7 7.71 -25.52 -3.41
N LEU A 8 7.90 -24.25 -3.05
CA LEU A 8 6.85 -23.33 -2.59
C LEU A 8 6.41 -22.34 -3.67
N GLU A 9 6.61 -22.65 -4.96
CA GLU A 9 6.28 -21.74 -6.07
C GLU A 9 4.82 -21.27 -6.05
N SER A 10 3.86 -22.18 -5.87
CA SER A 10 2.44 -21.82 -5.80
C SER A 10 2.10 -20.94 -4.59
N VAL A 11 2.81 -21.14 -3.46
CA VAL A 11 2.63 -20.30 -2.26
C VAL A 11 3.20 -18.91 -2.51
N LEU A 12 4.37 -18.82 -3.14
CA LEU A 12 4.96 -17.54 -3.54
C LEU A 12 4.00 -16.76 -4.45
N GLN A 13 3.49 -17.40 -5.52
CA GLN A 13 2.54 -16.77 -6.44
C GLN A 13 1.28 -16.26 -5.74
N LEU A 14 0.72 -17.04 -4.80
CA LEU A 14 -0.43 -16.60 -4.01
C LEU A 14 -0.09 -15.38 -3.13
N ARG A 15 1.10 -15.33 -2.53
CA ARG A 15 1.53 -14.20 -1.70
C ARG A 15 1.78 -12.95 -2.52
N GLU A 16 2.36 -13.08 -3.71
CA GLU A 16 2.53 -11.97 -4.65
C GLU A 16 1.19 -11.42 -5.15
N LEU A 17 0.21 -12.31 -5.38
CA LEU A 17 -1.15 -11.86 -5.70
C LEU A 17 -1.75 -11.04 -4.56
N ARG A 18 -1.63 -11.50 -3.31
CA ARG A 18 -2.14 -10.79 -2.13
C ARG A 18 -1.43 -9.45 -1.89
N GLU A 19 -0.13 -9.37 -2.18
CA GLU A 19 0.62 -8.11 -2.15
C GLU A 19 0.03 -7.11 -3.16
N ARG A 20 -0.21 -7.54 -4.41
CA ARG A 20 -0.85 -6.69 -5.44
C ARG A 20 -2.27 -6.27 -5.05
N GLU A 21 -3.07 -7.17 -4.46
CA GLU A 21 -4.41 -6.84 -3.96
C GLU A 21 -4.33 -5.78 -2.84
N ALA A 22 -3.35 -5.89 -1.94
CA ALA A 22 -3.12 -4.90 -0.89
C ALA A 22 -2.67 -3.54 -1.46
N GLU A 23 -1.82 -3.51 -2.49
CA GLU A 23 -1.44 -2.29 -3.21
C GLU A 23 -2.66 -1.61 -3.84
N GLN A 24 -3.52 -2.37 -4.51
CA GLN A 24 -4.75 -1.84 -5.08
C GLN A 24 -5.70 -1.30 -4.02
N ALA A 25 -5.85 -2.01 -2.88
CA ALA A 25 -6.66 -1.55 -1.76
C ALA A 25 -6.10 -0.25 -1.16
N LEU A 26 -4.77 -0.14 -1.03
CA LEU A 26 -4.10 1.07 -0.57
C LEU A 26 -4.33 2.25 -1.52
N ALA A 27 -4.23 2.03 -2.83
CA ALA A 27 -4.50 3.06 -3.85
C ALA A 27 -5.95 3.57 -3.77
N LYS A 28 -6.92 2.66 -3.57
CA LYS A 28 -8.33 3.02 -3.34
C LYS A 28 -8.52 3.84 -2.06
N ALA A 29 -7.86 3.46 -0.97
CA ALA A 29 -7.92 4.22 0.29
C ALA A 29 -7.35 5.64 0.13
N TRP A 30 -6.23 5.80 -0.60
CA TRP A 30 -5.68 7.12 -0.94
C TRP A 30 -6.67 7.98 -1.74
N ALA A 31 -7.37 7.39 -2.71
CA ALA A 31 -8.39 8.09 -3.48
C ALA A 31 -9.55 8.56 -2.58
N ARG A 32 -9.98 7.72 -1.62
CA ARG A 32 -11.02 8.06 -0.64
C ARG A 32 -10.60 9.21 0.27
N VAL A 33 -9.37 9.20 0.81
CA VAL A 33 -8.84 10.32 1.60
C VAL A 33 -8.86 11.61 0.78
N ARG A 34 -8.37 11.58 -0.46
CA ARG A 34 -8.38 12.76 -1.33
C ARG A 34 -9.79 13.27 -1.67
N ALA A 35 -10.78 12.38 -1.77
CA ALA A 35 -12.18 12.77 -1.92
C ALA A 35 -12.69 13.45 -0.64
N ALA A 36 -12.52 12.79 0.51
CA ALA A 36 -12.96 13.32 1.81
C ALA A 36 -12.29 14.67 2.17
N GLU A 37 -11.01 14.86 1.81
CA GLU A 37 -10.32 16.15 2.00
C GLU A 37 -10.94 17.26 1.15
N ARG A 38 -11.30 16.97 -0.11
CA ARG A 38 -11.97 17.95 -0.96
C ARG A 38 -13.35 18.31 -0.42
N ASP A 39 -14.11 17.32 0.03
CA ASP A 39 -15.45 17.52 0.58
C ASP A 39 -15.39 18.32 1.88
N HIS A 40 -14.47 17.98 2.78
CA HIS A 40 -14.25 18.72 4.03
C HIS A 40 -13.82 20.16 3.77
N GLN A 41 -12.87 20.39 2.85
CA GLN A 41 -12.47 21.74 2.47
C GLN A 41 -13.62 22.54 1.86
N ALA A 42 -14.50 21.91 1.07
CA ALA A 42 -15.69 22.55 0.52
C ALA A 42 -16.68 22.93 1.63
N ALA A 43 -16.91 22.05 2.60
CA ALA A 43 -17.76 22.32 3.76
C ALA A 43 -17.21 23.48 4.60
N VAL A 44 -15.91 23.49 4.89
CA VAL A 44 -15.24 24.58 5.63
C VAL A 44 -15.39 25.91 4.91
N ARG A 45 -15.20 25.95 3.58
CA ARG A 45 -15.43 27.16 2.79
C ARG A 45 -16.88 27.62 2.82
N ALA A 46 -17.85 26.70 2.71
CA ALA A 46 -19.26 27.06 2.79
C ALA A 46 -19.63 27.62 4.18
N CYS A 47 -19.07 27.04 5.24
CA CYS A 47 -19.26 27.49 6.61
C CYS A 47 -18.68 28.90 6.83
N SER A 48 -17.46 29.16 6.35
CA SER A 48 -16.83 30.48 6.49
C SER A 48 -17.58 31.57 5.71
N VAL A 49 -18.04 31.27 4.49
CA VAL A 49 -18.90 32.18 3.70
C VAL A 49 -20.22 32.44 4.43
N SER A 50 -20.84 31.41 5.00
CA SER A 50 -22.07 31.56 5.78
C SER A 50 -21.88 32.43 7.02
N ALA A 51 -20.77 32.25 7.75
CA ALA A 51 -20.43 33.03 8.93
C ALA A 51 -20.22 34.51 8.58
N ALA A 52 -19.47 34.79 7.51
CA ALA A 52 -19.26 36.15 7.02
C ALA A 52 -20.58 36.84 6.61
N ARG A 53 -21.47 36.10 5.93
CA ARG A 53 -22.80 36.60 5.56
C ARG A 53 -23.65 36.90 6.80
N LEU A 54 -23.65 36.01 7.79
CA LEU A 54 -24.39 36.22 9.03
C LEU A 54 -23.87 37.44 9.80
N ALA A 55 -22.55 37.62 9.88
CA ALA A 55 -21.94 38.81 10.48
C ALA A 55 -22.36 40.10 9.77
N GLY A 56 -22.41 40.09 8.43
CA GLY A 56 -22.89 41.22 7.63
C GLY A 56 -24.36 41.57 7.89
N LEU A 57 -25.24 40.56 7.98
CA LEU A 57 -26.66 40.79 8.28
C LEU A 57 -26.86 41.36 9.70
N ARG A 58 -26.09 40.88 10.68
CA ARG A 58 -26.14 41.39 12.07
C ARG A 58 -25.65 42.84 12.20
N ALA A 59 -24.77 43.29 11.30
CA ALA A 59 -24.26 44.65 11.30
C ALA A 59 -25.16 45.66 10.56
N GLY A 60 -26.12 45.18 9.75
CA GLY A 60 -27.04 46.01 8.98
C GLY A 60 -28.42 46.18 9.63
N ALA A 61 -29.22 47.09 9.08
CA ALA A 61 -30.65 47.18 9.40
C ALA A 61 -31.40 46.15 8.53
N VAL A 62 -31.54 44.94 9.04
CA VAL A 62 -32.10 43.78 8.34
C VAL A 62 -33.22 43.18 9.17
N GLU A 63 -34.25 42.65 8.51
CA GLU A 63 -35.37 41.99 9.16
C GLU A 63 -34.93 40.78 10.00
N MET A 64 -35.46 40.65 11.22
CA MET A 64 -35.10 39.56 12.15
C MET A 64 -35.34 38.16 11.56
N HIS A 65 -36.32 38.02 10.66
CA HIS A 65 -36.57 36.77 9.96
C HIS A 65 -35.40 36.34 9.06
N GLU A 66 -34.76 37.29 8.37
CA GLU A 66 -33.64 36.99 7.46
C GLU A 66 -32.39 36.56 8.24
N VAL A 67 -32.18 37.16 9.42
CA VAL A 67 -31.12 36.75 10.35
C VAL A 67 -31.36 35.32 10.83
N ALA A 68 -32.57 35.00 11.30
CA ALA A 68 -32.91 33.67 11.80
C ALA A 68 -32.75 32.56 10.74
N VAL A 69 -33.16 32.84 9.49
CA VAL A 69 -32.96 31.90 8.37
C VAL A 69 -31.47 31.68 8.10
N GLN A 70 -30.67 32.74 8.12
CA GLN A 70 -29.23 32.62 7.90
C GLN A 70 -28.51 31.89 9.05
N GLU A 71 -28.95 32.08 10.30
CA GLU A 71 -28.45 31.33 11.46
C GLU A 71 -28.71 29.84 11.34
N ALA A 72 -29.94 29.46 10.96
CA ALA A 72 -30.28 28.05 10.73
C ALA A 72 -29.42 27.44 9.60
N TYR A 73 -29.18 28.20 8.53
CA TYR A 73 -28.29 27.76 7.45
C TYR A 73 -26.84 27.62 7.93
N HIS A 74 -26.34 28.56 8.73
CA HIS A 74 -24.99 28.49 9.29
C HIS A 74 -24.80 27.27 10.18
N ALA A 75 -25.74 27.00 11.08
CA ALA A 75 -25.74 25.79 11.91
C ALA A 75 -25.72 24.51 11.07
N ARG A 76 -26.44 24.48 9.94
CA ARG A 76 -26.37 23.36 8.98
C ARG A 76 -24.98 23.22 8.35
N CYS A 77 -24.33 24.32 8.00
CA CYS A 77 -22.96 24.30 7.49
C CYS A 77 -21.97 23.78 8.54
N GLU A 78 -22.10 24.20 9.81
CA GLU A 78 -21.28 23.68 10.91
C GLU A 78 -21.47 22.17 11.12
N ALA A 79 -22.72 21.70 11.12
CA ALA A 79 -23.01 20.27 11.19
C ALA A 79 -22.39 19.50 10.00
N THR A 80 -22.42 20.08 8.80
CA THR A 80 -21.79 19.48 7.60
C THR A 80 -20.27 19.45 7.72
N CYS A 81 -19.63 20.48 8.28
CA CYS A 81 -18.19 20.48 8.57
C CYS A 81 -17.83 19.34 9.53
N ALA A 82 -18.55 19.21 10.64
CA ALA A 82 -18.32 18.15 11.61
C ALA A 82 -18.47 16.75 11.00
N LEU A 83 -19.50 16.53 10.17
CA LEU A 83 -19.71 15.26 9.49
C LEU A 83 -18.59 14.93 8.50
N THR A 84 -18.15 15.91 7.70
CA THR A 84 -17.06 15.73 6.74
C THR A 84 -15.71 15.54 7.42
N GLU A 85 -15.49 16.14 8.59
CA GLU A 85 -14.30 15.94 9.41
C GLU A 85 -14.22 14.49 9.93
N VAL A 86 -15.33 13.97 10.47
CA VAL A 86 -15.42 12.56 10.90
C VAL A 86 -15.19 11.60 9.73
N ALA A 87 -15.76 11.90 8.56
CA ALA A 87 -15.55 11.10 7.35
C ALA A 87 -14.07 11.10 6.91
N LEU A 88 -13.41 12.26 6.97
CA LEU A 88 -11.99 12.40 6.67
C LEU A 88 -11.13 11.62 7.66
N ALA A 89 -11.40 11.73 8.96
CA ALA A 89 -10.71 10.98 10.00
C ALA A 89 -10.84 9.46 9.79
N THR A 90 -12.06 9.00 9.48
CA THR A 90 -12.33 7.59 9.17
C THR A 90 -11.57 7.11 7.94
N ALA A 91 -11.55 7.91 6.86
CA ALA A 91 -10.81 7.57 5.64
C ALA A 91 -9.30 7.50 5.90
N ARG A 92 -8.74 8.39 6.73
CA ARG A 92 -7.33 8.37 7.14
C ARG A 92 -7.00 7.15 7.98
N GLN A 93 -7.88 6.76 8.90
CA GLN A 93 -7.72 5.54 9.68
C GLN A 93 -7.72 4.30 8.77
N GLU A 94 -8.63 4.22 7.79
CA GLU A 94 -8.63 3.14 6.80
C GLU A 94 -7.31 3.12 6.01
N LEU A 95 -6.81 4.28 5.58
CA LEU A 95 -5.54 4.38 4.87
C LEU A 95 -4.38 3.78 5.69
N THR A 96 -4.27 4.12 6.97
CA THR A 96 -3.25 3.55 7.87
C THR A 96 -3.38 2.03 7.97
N GLN A 97 -4.61 1.50 8.10
CA GLN A 97 -4.83 0.05 8.13
C GLN A 97 -4.39 -0.63 6.81
N ARG A 98 -4.64 0.00 5.65
CA ARG A 98 -4.20 -0.54 4.36
C ARG A 98 -2.69 -0.48 4.18
N GLN A 99 -2.03 0.56 4.71
CA GLN A 99 -0.56 0.65 4.70
C GLN A 99 0.06 -0.51 5.49
N GLU A 100 -0.47 -0.80 6.68
CA GLU A 100 0.00 -1.93 7.48
C GLU A 100 -0.28 -3.28 6.81
N ALA A 101 -1.46 -3.44 6.21
CA ALA A 101 -1.80 -4.67 5.46
C ALA A 101 -0.84 -4.91 4.29
N LEU A 102 -0.48 -3.86 3.54
CA LEU A 102 0.52 -3.96 2.47
C LEU A 102 1.89 -4.32 3.03
N ARG A 103 2.32 -3.68 4.14
CA ARG A 103 3.60 -4.00 4.79
C ARG A 103 3.70 -5.48 5.15
N VAL A 104 2.66 -6.02 5.78
CA VAL A 104 2.60 -7.45 6.16
C VAL A 104 2.61 -8.36 4.93
N ALA A 105 1.86 -8.01 3.89
CA ALA A 105 1.81 -8.78 2.64
C ALA A 105 3.18 -8.80 1.93
N ALA A 106 3.85 -7.65 1.85
CA ALA A 106 5.16 -7.49 1.23
C ALA A 106 6.25 -8.24 2.02
N GLN A 107 6.22 -8.20 3.36
CA GLN A 107 7.16 -8.98 4.18
C GLN A 107 7.02 -10.49 3.93
N ALA A 108 5.78 -10.98 3.81
CA ALA A 108 5.52 -12.40 3.58
C ALA A 108 5.95 -12.86 2.17
N SER A 109 5.77 -12.05 1.13
CA SER A 109 6.24 -12.37 -0.22
C SER A 109 7.76 -12.29 -0.31
N GLU A 110 8.38 -11.27 0.28
CA GLU A 110 9.82 -11.06 0.28
C GLU A 110 10.59 -12.22 0.94
N ALA A 111 10.09 -12.73 2.07
CA ALA A 111 10.69 -13.91 2.72
C ALA A 111 10.74 -15.13 1.79
N LEU A 112 9.68 -15.37 1.01
CA LEU A 112 9.62 -16.47 0.05
C LEU A 112 10.50 -16.22 -1.19
N ARG A 113 10.60 -14.97 -1.66
CA ARG A 113 11.52 -14.60 -2.75
C ARG A 113 12.97 -14.87 -2.37
N ARG A 114 13.36 -14.50 -1.14
CA ARG A 114 14.70 -14.78 -0.59
C ARG A 114 14.97 -16.28 -0.50
N LEU A 115 14.05 -17.05 0.07
CA LEU A 115 14.19 -18.50 0.15
C LEU A 115 14.35 -19.14 -1.23
N ARG A 116 13.55 -18.72 -2.21
CA ARG A 116 13.68 -19.18 -3.60
C ARG A 116 15.06 -18.85 -4.18
N ALA A 117 15.56 -17.64 -3.95
CA ALA A 117 16.87 -17.22 -4.44
C ALA A 117 18.01 -18.04 -3.83
N GLU A 118 17.94 -18.32 -2.53
CA GLU A 118 18.89 -19.18 -1.81
C GLU A 118 18.86 -20.62 -2.32
N GLU A 119 17.68 -21.23 -2.47
CA GLU A 119 17.55 -22.58 -3.01
C GLU A 119 18.04 -22.67 -4.47
N ALA A 120 17.75 -21.65 -5.28
CA ALA A 120 18.24 -21.57 -6.65
C ALA A 120 19.77 -21.46 -6.69
N ALA A 121 20.37 -20.67 -5.80
CA ALA A 121 21.82 -20.56 -5.68
C ALA A 121 22.44 -21.91 -5.29
N ARG A 122 21.92 -22.57 -4.25
CA ARG A 122 22.37 -23.91 -3.82
C ARG A 122 22.27 -24.93 -4.94
N HIS A 123 21.17 -24.93 -5.69
CA HIS A 123 21.02 -25.82 -6.85
C HIS A 123 22.07 -25.54 -7.93
N ARG A 124 22.37 -24.27 -8.24
CA ARG A 124 23.44 -23.91 -9.19
C ARG A 124 24.81 -24.37 -8.72
N TYR A 125 25.13 -24.21 -7.44
CA TYR A 125 26.40 -24.69 -6.88
C TYR A 125 26.53 -26.22 -6.97
N ALA A 126 25.48 -26.96 -6.60
CA ALA A 126 25.49 -28.42 -6.70
C ALA A 126 25.60 -28.89 -8.16
N ALA A 127 24.90 -28.22 -9.08
CA ALA A 127 24.97 -28.46 -10.51
C ALA A 127 26.40 -28.31 -11.06
N LEU A 128 27.09 -27.22 -10.70
CA LEU A 128 28.48 -26.98 -11.09
C LEU A 128 29.46 -27.99 -10.49
N ALA A 129 29.25 -28.39 -9.22
CA ALA A 129 30.09 -29.39 -8.57
C ALA A 129 29.98 -30.77 -9.24
N GLU A 130 28.77 -31.17 -9.64
CA GLU A 130 28.56 -32.42 -10.40
C GLU A 130 29.19 -32.36 -11.81
N GLU A 131 29.12 -31.20 -12.49
CA GLU A 131 29.83 -30.99 -13.76
C GLU A 131 31.35 -31.13 -13.59
N GLN A 132 31.92 -30.45 -12.59
CA GLN A 132 33.35 -30.52 -12.30
C GLN A 132 33.79 -31.96 -12.03
N LYS A 133 33.04 -32.69 -11.19
CA LYS A 133 33.30 -34.10 -10.91
C LYS A 133 33.25 -34.96 -12.17
N THR A 134 32.26 -34.74 -13.03
CA THR A 134 32.13 -35.47 -14.30
C THR A 134 33.33 -35.20 -15.23
N LEU A 135 33.82 -33.96 -15.26
CA LEU A 135 35.01 -33.58 -16.05
C LEU A 135 36.29 -34.21 -15.47
N ASP A 136 36.45 -34.23 -14.14
CA ASP A 136 37.59 -34.85 -13.47
C ASP A 136 37.60 -36.37 -13.67
N ASP A 137 36.43 -37.03 -13.65
CA ASP A 137 36.29 -38.47 -13.91
C ASP A 137 36.60 -38.82 -15.39
N LEU A 138 36.35 -37.90 -16.33
CA LEU A 138 36.67 -38.06 -17.75
C LEU A 138 38.12 -37.70 -18.09
N ALA A 139 38.83 -36.97 -17.21
CA ALA A 139 40.23 -36.65 -17.42
C ALA A 139 41.07 -37.94 -17.29
N PRO A 140 41.84 -38.33 -18.33
CA PRO A 140 42.66 -39.52 -18.24
C PRO A 140 43.68 -39.35 -17.12
N ARG A 141 43.64 -40.24 -16.12
CA ARG A 141 44.70 -40.36 -15.10
C ARG A 141 46.02 -40.62 -15.84
N ARG A 142 46.78 -39.58 -16.17
CA ARG A 142 48.14 -39.71 -16.70
C ARG A 142 48.92 -40.55 -15.69
N PRO A 143 49.43 -41.74 -16.05
CA PRO A 143 50.33 -42.44 -15.16
C PRO A 143 51.56 -41.56 -14.98
N THR A 144 51.83 -41.18 -13.74
CA THR A 144 53.11 -40.60 -13.31
C THR A 144 54.19 -41.62 -13.61
N GLN A 145 54.84 -41.49 -14.77
CA GLN A 145 56.14 -42.10 -15.01
C GLN A 145 57.16 -41.30 -14.20
N ILE A 146 57.49 -41.82 -13.02
CA ILE A 146 58.72 -41.49 -12.31
C ILE A 146 59.82 -42.27 -13.05
N SER A 147 60.62 -41.56 -13.83
CA SER A 147 61.85 -42.11 -14.40
C SER A 147 63.04 -41.63 -13.55
N SER A 148 63.72 -42.62 -12.99
CA SER A 148 64.96 -42.56 -12.21
C SER A 148 66.15 -42.01 -13.00
#